data_AF-A0A961C0Q8-F1
#
_entry.id   AF-A0A961C0Q8-F1
#
_cell.length_a   1.000
_cell.length_b   1.000
_cell.length_c   1.000
_cell.angle_alpha   90.00
_cell.angle_beta   90.00
_cell.angle_gamma   90.00
#
_symmetry.space_group_name_H-M   'P 1'
#
loop_
_entity.id
_entity.type
_entity.pdbx_description
1 polymer ?
#
loop_
_entity_poly.entity_id
_entity_poly.type
_entity_poly.pdbx_seq_one_letter_code
_entity_poly.pdbx_strand_id
1 'polypeptide(L)'
;MTLPSIPAPKRCVPTGRRTGLAVVAVAAGLALSACSSGSASNTASSVANSAGAAASSAASAAATNASSAATGASSAASSALAGSTAQDGAKVNANTASAAEIAAALDKAGVANAQRWAREIEEYRPYTAADMPDKLGKELGKYGIDRGTLDKILATLKAS
;
A
#
# COMPACT_ATOMS: atom_id res chain seq x y z
N MET A 1 -34.02 -1.21 -48.46
CA MET A 1 -32.96 -0.33 -48.98
C MET A 1 -31.84 -0.31 -47.94
N THR A 2 -30.83 -1.14 -48.16
CA THR A 2 -29.77 -1.46 -47.19
C THR A 2 -28.53 -0.68 -47.58
N LEU A 3 -28.05 0.22 -46.72
CA LEU A 3 -26.77 0.91 -46.92
C LEU A 3 -25.60 -0.03 -46.56
N PRO A 4 -24.55 -0.11 -47.41
CA PRO A 4 -23.38 -0.92 -47.11
C PRO A 4 -22.47 -0.29 -46.04
N SER A 5 -21.89 -1.18 -45.24
CA SER A 5 -20.94 -0.95 -44.15
C SER A 5 -19.62 -0.36 -44.66
N ILE A 6 -19.15 0.73 -44.05
CA ILE A 6 -17.84 1.33 -44.32
C ILE A 6 -16.89 0.94 -43.16
N PRO A 7 -15.81 0.16 -43.42
CA PRO A 7 -14.81 -0.13 -42.41
C PRO A 7 -13.88 1.07 -42.19
N ALA A 8 -13.68 1.46 -40.92
CA ALA A 8 -12.75 2.52 -40.54
C ALA A 8 -11.28 2.09 -40.72
N PRO A 9 -10.38 3.00 -41.14
CA PRO A 9 -8.97 2.67 -41.35
C PRO A 9 -8.23 2.45 -40.02
N LYS A 10 -7.44 1.37 -40.00
CA LYS A 10 -6.53 1.00 -38.92
C LYS A 10 -5.48 2.11 -38.75
N ARG A 11 -5.46 2.77 -37.58
CA ARG A 11 -4.36 3.68 -37.23
C ARG A 11 -3.12 2.84 -36.92
N CYS A 12 -2.17 2.87 -37.86
CA CYS A 12 -0.77 2.48 -37.63
C CYS A 12 -0.17 3.45 -36.60
N VAL A 13 0.15 2.97 -35.40
CA VAL A 13 1.01 3.72 -34.47
C VAL A 13 2.46 3.34 -34.80
N PRO A 14 3.35 4.32 -35.07
CA PRO A 14 4.72 4.06 -35.46
C PRO A 14 5.55 3.48 -34.31
N THR A 15 6.12 2.32 -34.55
CA THR A 15 7.27 1.77 -33.82
C THR A 15 8.50 2.64 -34.10
N GLY A 16 8.75 3.63 -33.24
CA GLY A 16 9.96 4.45 -33.23
C GLY A 16 11.04 3.82 -32.34
N ARG A 17 12.05 3.23 -32.99
CA ARG A 17 13.27 2.66 -32.42
C ARG A 17 14.37 3.74 -32.40
N ARG A 18 15.19 3.78 -31.34
CA ARG A 18 16.68 3.98 -31.30
C ARG A 18 17.13 4.86 -30.10
N THR A 19 17.84 4.31 -29.11
CA THR A 19 19.32 4.11 -28.98
C THR A 19 20.07 5.35 -28.47
N GLY A 20 20.82 5.19 -27.37
CA GLY A 20 21.86 6.12 -26.87
C GLY A 20 21.77 6.31 -25.35
N LEU A 21 22.38 5.48 -24.50
CA LEU A 21 23.80 5.47 -24.11
C LEU A 21 24.24 6.76 -23.37
N ALA A 22 24.28 6.70 -22.03
CA ALA A 22 25.22 7.47 -21.22
C ALA A 22 25.46 6.71 -19.90
N VAL A 23 26.53 5.92 -19.91
CA VAL A 23 27.20 5.42 -18.70
C VAL A 23 27.92 6.59 -18.08
N VAL A 24 27.60 6.94 -16.84
CA VAL A 24 28.49 7.71 -15.96
C VAL A 24 28.69 6.88 -14.71
N ALA A 25 29.82 6.18 -14.67
CA ALA A 25 30.35 5.56 -13.47
C ALA A 25 30.94 6.66 -12.59
N VAL A 26 30.45 6.78 -11.36
CA VAL A 26 31.20 7.42 -10.27
C VAL A 26 31.44 6.34 -9.23
N ALA A 27 32.66 5.82 -9.28
CA ALA A 27 33.26 5.04 -8.21
C ALA A 27 33.82 6.01 -7.17
N ALA A 28 33.35 5.88 -5.94
CA ALA A 28 34.07 6.32 -4.75
C ALA A 28 33.68 5.37 -3.61
N GLY A 29 34.61 4.47 -3.31
CA GLY A 29 34.51 3.56 -2.16
C GLY A 29 34.95 4.23 -0.86
N LEU A 30 35.13 3.36 0.15
CA LEU A 30 35.50 3.58 1.56
C LEU A 30 34.27 3.73 2.47
N ALA A 31 34.08 2.99 3.55
CA ALA A 31 34.82 1.90 4.16
C ALA A 31 33.92 1.20 5.21
N LEU A 32 34.42 0.08 5.70
CA LEU A 32 33.87 -0.88 6.65
C LEU A 32 33.23 -0.26 7.91
N SER A 33 32.10 -0.83 8.33
CA SER A 33 31.91 -1.20 9.74
C SER A 33 30.89 -2.33 9.87
N ALA A 34 31.42 -3.55 9.88
CA ALA A 34 30.78 -4.67 10.54
C ALA A 34 30.82 -4.40 12.06
N CYS A 35 29.66 -4.26 12.70
CA CYS A 35 29.56 -4.51 14.13
C CYS A 35 28.73 -5.77 14.32
N SER A 36 29.48 -6.87 14.33
CA SER A 36 29.07 -8.20 14.75
C SER A 36 28.59 -8.18 16.19
N SER A 37 27.59 -9.01 16.45
CA SER A 37 27.24 -9.58 17.75
C SER A 37 28.37 -9.70 18.76
N GLY A 38 28.05 -9.39 20.01
CA GLY A 38 28.17 -10.39 21.08
C GLY A 38 29.29 -10.20 22.11
N SER A 39 28.84 -9.86 23.32
CA SER A 39 29.20 -10.48 24.61
C SER A 39 30.51 -10.12 25.36
N ALA A 40 30.31 -9.91 26.67
CA ALA A 40 31.21 -10.03 27.83
C ALA A 40 32.21 -8.87 28.08
N SER A 41 32.49 -8.37 29.29
CA SER A 41 32.01 -8.59 30.66
C SER A 41 32.67 -7.53 31.58
N ASN A 42 32.00 -7.20 32.70
CA ASN A 42 32.52 -6.65 33.97
C ASN A 42 33.18 -5.24 33.97
N THR A 43 32.79 -4.28 34.81
CA THR A 43 32.82 -4.35 36.28
C THR A 43 32.03 -3.19 36.91
N ALA A 44 31.12 -3.55 37.85
CA ALA A 44 30.60 -2.87 39.05
C ALA A 44 30.66 -1.32 39.16
N SER A 45 29.57 -0.64 39.56
CA SER A 45 29.09 -0.64 40.96
C SER A 45 27.59 -0.28 40.98
N SER A 46 26.67 -1.19 41.31
CA SER A 46 26.19 -1.56 42.66
C SER A 46 25.53 -0.42 43.45
N VAL A 47 24.20 -0.32 43.36
CA VAL A 47 23.34 -0.15 44.53
C VAL A 47 22.15 -1.09 44.40
N ALA A 48 22.03 -1.96 45.39
CA ALA A 48 20.99 -2.95 45.56
C ALA A 48 19.63 -2.31 45.87
N ASN A 49 18.52 -2.99 45.59
CA ASN A 49 17.72 -3.58 46.67
C ASN A 49 16.54 -4.42 46.14
N SER A 50 16.55 -5.70 46.54
CA SER A 50 15.43 -6.57 46.92
C SER A 50 14.31 -6.85 45.91
N ALA A 51 14.22 -8.05 45.35
CA ALA A 51 13.64 -9.28 45.94
C ALA A 51 12.13 -9.39 45.72
N GLY A 52 11.72 -10.47 45.05
CA GLY A 52 10.32 -10.82 44.86
C GLY A 52 10.17 -11.94 43.84
N ALA A 53 10.24 -13.17 44.33
CA ALA A 53 10.06 -14.40 43.57
C ALA A 53 8.58 -14.69 43.25
N ALA A 54 8.40 -15.70 42.39
CA ALA A 54 7.26 -16.61 42.28
C ALA A 54 6.08 -16.24 41.36
N ALA A 55 6.12 -16.86 40.18
CA ALA A 55 5.23 -17.96 39.76
C ALA A 55 3.70 -17.84 39.82
N SER A 56 3.11 -18.28 38.70
CA SER A 56 1.90 -19.10 38.57
C SER A 56 0.51 -18.43 38.55
N SER A 57 -0.07 -18.52 37.35
CA SER A 57 -1.36 -19.19 37.05
C SER A 57 -2.70 -18.52 37.39
N ALA A 58 -3.66 -18.88 36.52
CA ALA A 58 -5.13 -18.75 36.60
C ALA A 58 -5.69 -17.36 36.22
N ALA A 59 -6.34 -17.20 35.07
CA ALA A 59 -7.62 -17.77 34.60
C ALA A 59 -8.86 -16.94 34.98
N SER A 60 -9.53 -16.49 33.91
CA SER A 60 -10.99 -16.42 33.72
C SER A 60 -11.83 -15.24 34.23
N ALA A 61 -12.84 -14.96 33.39
CA ALA A 61 -14.09 -14.20 33.55
C ALA A 61 -14.02 -12.72 33.12
N ALA A 62 -14.57 -12.29 31.97
CA ALA A 62 -15.93 -12.36 31.43
C ALA A 62 -16.94 -11.44 32.16
N ALA A 63 -17.35 -10.35 31.50
CA ALA A 63 -18.66 -9.67 31.61
C ALA A 63 -18.65 -8.42 30.68
N THR A 64 -19.21 -8.49 29.47
CA THR A 64 -20.60 -8.09 29.12
C THR A 64 -20.89 -6.59 29.19
N ASN A 65 -20.85 -5.92 28.03
CA ASN A 65 -21.70 -4.77 27.74
C ASN A 65 -22.36 -4.95 26.35
N ALA A 66 -23.59 -5.46 26.37
CA ALA A 66 -24.60 -5.26 25.34
C ALA A 66 -25.33 -3.93 25.70
N SER A 67 -26.08 -3.20 24.87
CA SER A 67 -26.65 -3.37 23.55
C SER A 67 -27.24 -2.02 23.09
N SER A 68 -27.59 -1.94 21.80
CA SER A 68 -28.68 -1.14 21.21
C SER A 68 -28.36 0.31 20.84
N ALA A 69 -28.78 0.86 19.69
CA ALA A 69 -29.45 0.34 18.50
C ALA A 69 -29.39 1.43 17.40
N ALA A 70 -29.43 1.04 16.13
CA ALA A 70 -30.03 1.85 15.07
C ALA A 70 -30.44 0.96 13.89
N THR A 71 -31.73 0.63 13.87
CA THR A 71 -32.48 0.09 12.74
C THR A 71 -32.74 1.20 11.73
N GLY A 72 -32.55 0.92 10.44
CA GLY A 72 -32.93 1.82 9.36
C GLY A 72 -32.61 1.22 7.99
N ALA A 73 -33.57 0.50 7.41
CA ALA A 73 -33.46 -0.21 6.15
C ALA A 73 -33.68 0.68 4.91
N SER A 74 -32.88 0.39 3.88
CA SER A 74 -33.21 0.27 2.44
C SER A 74 -34.09 1.33 1.75
N SER A 75 -33.56 1.97 0.70
CA SER A 75 -33.74 1.49 -0.69
C SER A 75 -33.20 2.47 -1.75
N ALA A 76 -32.45 1.88 -2.69
CA ALA A 76 -32.36 2.14 -4.13
C ALA A 76 -32.25 3.59 -4.67
N ALA A 77 -31.10 3.86 -5.28
CA ALA A 77 -31.06 4.48 -6.60
C ALA A 77 -29.88 3.90 -7.39
N SER A 78 -30.18 2.91 -8.22
CA SER A 78 -29.32 2.49 -9.32
C SER A 78 -29.22 3.64 -10.32
N SER A 79 -28.01 4.19 -10.47
CA SER A 79 -27.63 4.90 -11.69
C SER A 79 -26.25 4.42 -12.08
N ALA A 80 -26.24 3.38 -12.90
CA ALA A 80 -25.06 2.92 -13.59
C ALA A 80 -24.66 3.98 -14.61
N LEU A 81 -23.57 4.70 -14.34
CA LEU A 81 -22.74 5.24 -15.40
C LEU A 81 -21.40 4.52 -15.37
N ALA A 82 -21.15 3.83 -16.49
CA ALA A 82 -19.97 3.06 -16.79
C ALA A 82 -18.70 3.89 -16.69
N GLY A 83 -17.63 3.26 -16.19
CA GLY A 83 -16.29 3.83 -16.34
C GLY A 83 -15.21 3.22 -15.46
N SER A 84 -14.99 1.89 -15.56
CA SER A 84 -13.64 1.27 -15.57
C SER A 84 -13.74 -0.23 -15.30
N THR A 85 -14.14 -1.00 -16.31
CA THR A 85 -13.67 -2.38 -16.45
C THR A 85 -12.20 -2.34 -16.88
N ALA A 86 -11.31 -1.98 -15.97
CA ALA A 86 -9.87 -2.01 -16.17
C ALA A 86 -9.30 -3.17 -15.34
N GLN A 87 -9.08 -4.29 -16.03
CA GLN A 87 -8.22 -5.41 -15.65
C GLN A 87 -8.21 -5.76 -14.16
N ASP A 88 -9.05 -6.71 -13.78
CA ASP A 88 -8.84 -7.52 -12.58
C ASP A 88 -7.71 -8.52 -12.83
N GLY A 89 -6.49 -8.00 -13.02
CA GLY A 89 -5.30 -8.73 -12.60
C GLY A 89 -5.21 -8.51 -11.10
N ALA A 90 -5.28 -9.58 -10.31
CA ALA A 90 -5.42 -9.60 -8.85
C ALA A 90 -4.88 -8.33 -8.13
N LYS A 91 -5.73 -7.32 -7.96
CA LYS A 91 -5.42 -6.09 -7.23
C LYS A 91 -5.32 -6.38 -5.74
N VAL A 92 -4.39 -5.73 -5.06
CA VAL A 92 -4.23 -5.88 -3.60
C VAL A 92 -5.32 -5.09 -2.88
N ASN A 93 -5.93 -5.72 -1.89
CA ASN A 93 -6.98 -5.09 -1.10
C ASN A 93 -6.39 -4.08 -0.12
N ALA A 94 -6.62 -2.80 -0.37
CA ALA A 94 -6.10 -1.73 0.48
C ALA A 94 -6.71 -1.74 1.88
N ASN A 95 -7.84 -2.44 2.13
CA ASN A 95 -8.51 -2.53 3.44
C ASN A 95 -8.13 -3.75 4.29
N THR A 96 -7.54 -4.80 3.70
CA THR A 96 -7.13 -6.01 4.46
C THR A 96 -5.66 -6.40 4.32
N ALA A 97 -4.97 -6.05 3.23
CA ALA A 97 -3.57 -6.42 3.03
C ALA A 97 -2.65 -5.70 4.03
N SER A 98 -1.55 -6.34 4.44
CA SER A 98 -0.51 -5.69 5.23
C SER A 98 0.26 -4.66 4.40
N ALA A 99 0.92 -3.70 5.06
CA ALA A 99 1.85 -2.79 4.39
C ALA A 99 2.94 -3.52 3.57
N ALA A 100 3.43 -4.68 4.01
CA ALA A 100 4.42 -5.45 3.26
C ALA A 100 3.85 -6.00 1.93
N GLU A 101 2.61 -6.49 1.95
CA GLU A 101 1.93 -6.96 0.74
C GLU A 101 1.62 -5.82 -0.23
N ILE A 102 1.16 -4.68 0.30
CA ILE A 102 0.93 -3.46 -0.49
C ILE A 102 2.24 -3.00 -1.12
N ALA A 103 3.32 -2.91 -0.34
CA ALA A 103 4.63 -2.50 -0.83
C ALA A 103 5.15 -3.42 -1.93
N ALA A 104 5.03 -4.75 -1.77
CA ALA A 104 5.45 -5.70 -2.79
C ALA A 104 4.67 -5.55 -4.11
N ALA A 105 3.37 -5.21 -4.04
CA ALA A 105 2.58 -4.95 -5.23
C ALA A 105 2.94 -3.62 -5.89
N LEU A 106 3.15 -2.57 -5.10
CA LEU A 106 3.59 -1.27 -5.60
C LEU A 106 4.99 -1.33 -6.24
N ASP A 107 5.91 -2.09 -5.65
CA ASP A 107 7.25 -2.33 -6.21
C ASP A 107 7.17 -3.04 -7.56
N LYS A 108 6.34 -4.08 -7.67
CA LYS A 108 6.04 -4.75 -8.96
C LYS A 108 5.44 -3.82 -10.00
N ALA A 109 4.69 -2.79 -9.59
CA ALA A 109 4.16 -1.76 -10.46
C ALA A 109 5.19 -0.66 -10.82
N GLY A 110 6.43 -0.76 -10.33
CA GLY A 110 7.49 0.21 -10.57
C GLY A 110 7.24 1.55 -9.87
N VAL A 111 6.62 1.51 -8.68
CA VAL A 111 6.42 2.68 -7.81
C VAL A 111 7.65 2.83 -6.90
N ALA A 112 8.39 3.93 -7.06
CA ALA A 112 9.48 4.26 -6.16
C ALA A 112 8.96 4.53 -4.73
N ASN A 113 9.77 4.24 -3.72
CA ASN A 113 9.41 4.38 -2.30
C ASN A 113 8.16 3.55 -1.88
N ALA A 114 7.93 2.39 -2.51
CA ALA A 114 6.77 1.52 -2.27
C ALA A 114 6.48 1.26 -0.78
N GLN A 115 7.50 0.95 0.02
CA GLN A 115 7.36 0.69 1.46
C GLN A 115 6.89 1.92 2.25
N ARG A 116 7.29 3.13 1.83
CA ARG A 116 6.81 4.36 2.43
C ARG A 116 5.33 4.55 2.11
N TRP A 117 4.95 4.46 0.84
CA TRP A 117 3.56 4.64 0.44
C TRP A 117 2.64 3.60 1.04
N ALA A 118 3.08 2.35 1.16
CA ALA A 118 2.30 1.29 1.78
C ALA A 118 1.91 1.61 3.23
N ARG A 119 2.81 2.21 4.01
CA ARG A 119 2.52 2.66 5.38
C ARG A 119 1.45 3.76 5.40
N GLU A 120 1.59 4.76 4.52
CA GLU A 120 0.57 5.81 4.41
C GLU A 120 -0.81 5.22 4.01
N ILE A 121 -0.82 4.29 3.05
CA ILE A 121 -2.06 3.64 2.61
C ILE A 121 -2.70 2.85 3.76
N GLU A 122 -1.91 2.12 4.56
CA GLU A 122 -2.40 1.37 5.71
C GLU A 122 -2.94 2.28 6.82
N GLU A 123 -2.26 3.39 7.11
CA GLU A 123 -2.64 4.37 8.14
C GLU A 123 -4.01 4.99 7.88
N TYR A 124 -4.30 5.33 6.62
CA TYR A 124 -5.53 6.05 6.25
C TYR A 124 -6.73 5.16 5.94
N ARG A 125 -6.69 3.88 6.29
CA ARG A 125 -7.87 3.00 6.25
C ARG A 125 -9.00 3.51 7.16
N PRO A 126 -10.28 3.16 6.87
CA PRO A 126 -10.76 2.37 5.74
C PRO A 126 -10.94 3.19 4.46
N TYR A 127 -11.01 2.50 3.32
CA TYR A 127 -11.36 3.05 2.01
C TYR A 127 -12.62 2.40 1.45
N THR A 128 -13.43 3.18 0.74
CA THR A 128 -14.46 2.71 -0.18
C THR A 128 -13.96 2.84 -1.62
N ALA A 129 -14.64 2.19 -2.57
CA ALA A 129 -14.29 2.34 -3.98
C ALA A 129 -14.47 3.79 -4.49
N ALA A 130 -15.37 4.56 -3.86
CA ALA A 130 -15.70 5.92 -4.27
C ALA A 130 -14.68 6.96 -3.78
N ASP A 131 -14.18 6.83 -2.54
CA ASP A 131 -13.29 7.83 -1.93
C ASP A 131 -11.80 7.50 -2.02
N MET A 132 -11.43 6.25 -2.31
CA MET A 132 -10.02 5.84 -2.47
C MET A 132 -9.18 6.77 -3.36
N PRO A 133 -9.61 7.14 -4.60
CA PRO A 133 -8.79 8.00 -5.46
C PRO A 133 -8.56 9.39 -4.85
N ASP A 134 -9.62 10.00 -4.30
CA ASP A 134 -9.54 11.34 -3.71
C ASP A 134 -8.75 11.35 -2.41
N LYS A 135 -8.96 10.35 -1.54
CA LYS A 135 -8.29 10.23 -0.25
C LYS A 135 -6.80 9.97 -0.42
N LEU A 136 -6.42 9.00 -1.26
CA LEU A 136 -5.02 8.74 -1.55
C LEU A 136 -4.36 9.90 -2.29
N GLY A 137 -5.06 10.54 -3.23
CA GLY A 137 -4.55 11.73 -3.91
C GLY A 137 -4.26 12.88 -2.95
N LYS A 138 -5.16 13.12 -1.98
CA LYS A 138 -4.98 14.14 -0.95
C LYS A 138 -3.84 13.81 0.01
N GLU A 139 -3.79 12.61 0.56
CA GLU A 139 -2.83 12.25 1.59
C GLU A 139 -1.42 12.05 1.02
N LEU A 140 -1.28 11.32 -0.09
CA LEU A 140 0.02 11.13 -0.74
C LEU A 140 0.49 12.40 -1.46
N GLY A 141 -0.45 13.24 -1.92
CA GLY A 141 -0.16 14.55 -2.51
C GLY A 141 0.60 15.49 -1.58
N LYS A 142 0.39 15.39 -0.25
CA LYS A 142 1.14 16.17 0.76
C LYS A 142 2.64 15.93 0.71
N TYR A 143 3.05 14.79 0.16
CA TYR A 143 4.44 14.37 0.06
C TYR A 143 5.04 14.53 -1.34
N GLY A 144 4.37 15.26 -2.24
CA GLY A 144 4.88 15.56 -3.58
C GLY A 144 4.90 14.37 -4.52
N ILE A 145 3.96 13.42 -4.37
CA ILE A 145 3.82 12.32 -5.32
C ILE A 145 3.39 12.86 -6.71
N ASP A 146 4.05 12.39 -7.77
CA ASP A 146 3.63 12.70 -9.13
C ASP A 146 2.34 11.97 -9.50
N ARG A 147 1.51 12.58 -10.36
CA ARG A 147 0.23 12.02 -10.81
C ARG A 147 0.40 10.62 -11.41
N GLY A 148 1.42 10.39 -12.23
CA GLY A 148 1.66 9.06 -12.83
C GLY A 148 2.02 7.98 -11.81
N THR A 149 2.63 8.37 -10.68
CA THR A 149 2.90 7.44 -9.57
C THR A 149 1.62 7.14 -8.79
N LEU A 150 0.78 8.14 -8.55
CA LEU A 150 -0.54 7.95 -7.94
C LEU A 150 -1.43 7.03 -8.78
N ASP A 151 -1.46 7.23 -10.10
CA ASP A 151 -2.20 6.36 -11.03
C ASP A 151 -1.74 4.89 -10.94
N LYS A 152 -0.43 4.64 -10.84
CA LYS A 152 0.10 3.28 -10.63
C LYS A 152 -0.35 2.66 -9.30
N ILE A 153 -0.37 3.47 -8.23
CA ILE A 153 -0.87 3.03 -6.93
C ILE A 153 -2.35 2.64 -7.04
N LEU A 154 -3.19 3.49 -7.64
CA LEU A 154 -4.62 3.23 -7.83
C LEU A 154 -4.87 2.03 -8.77
N ALA A 155 -4.00 1.83 -9.76
CA ALA A 155 -4.07 0.65 -10.64
C ALA A 155 -3.75 -0.65 -9.88
N THR A 156 -2.92 -0.61 -8.84
CA THR A 156 -2.46 -1.77 -8.06
C THR A 156 -3.46 -2.18 -6.96
N LEU A 157 -4.25 -1.22 -6.48
CA LEU A 157 -5.10 -1.39 -5.31
C LEU A 157 -6.58 -1.52 -5.66
N LYS A 158 -7.33 -2.11 -4.73
CA LYS A 158 -8.79 -2.07 -4.69
C LYS A 158 -9.31 -1.81 -3.27
N ALA A 159 -10.45 -1.14 -3.17
CA ALA A 159 -11.26 -1.16 -1.96
C ALA A 159 -12.10 -2.44 -1.90
N SER A 160 -12.56 -2.83 -0.70
CA SER A 160 -13.51 -3.94 -0.51
C SER A 160 -14.94 -3.46 -0.59
#